data_AF-A0A4R6TLE8-F1
#
_entry.id   AF-A0A4R6TLE8-F1
#
_cell.length_a   1.000
_cell.length_b   1.000
_cell.length_c   1.000
_cell.angle_alpha   90.00
_cell.angle_beta   90.00
_cell.angle_gamma   90.00
#
_symmetry.space_group_name_H-M   'P 1'
#
loop_
_entity.id
_entity.type
_entity.pdbx_description
1 polymer ?
#
loop_
_entity_poly.entity_id
_entity_poly.type
_entity_poly.pdbx_seq_one_letter_code
_entity_poly.pdbx_strand_id
1 'polypeptide(L)'
;MPSDYENDPIKAGKIKLHLYNYFFIDYGFGLYQAFDRLNETMRIGSVLLDYDTEELKEDIKEEIGDSFNNSILVIHEFMLYPKFRSKGYGKEILENIEIFFSGKCGYIALQSFPKQHDGPSIKGEEFKDFQFEKLNKNFKESQKRLDLFYENCGFNKIKSKTHSFYIKNVNPLY
;
A
#
# COMPACT_ATOMS: atom_id res chain seq x y z
N MET A 1 31.79 10.69 -30.39
CA MET A 1 31.02 9.64 -29.70
C MET A 1 29.58 10.11 -29.65
N PRO A 2 28.60 9.35 -30.17
CA PRO A 2 27.20 9.71 -29.99
C PRO A 2 26.86 9.60 -28.50
N SER A 3 26.14 10.59 -27.98
CA SER A 3 25.66 10.65 -26.60
C SER A 3 24.53 9.64 -26.42
N ASP A 4 24.88 8.43 -26.00
CA ASP A 4 23.91 7.52 -25.42
C ASP A 4 23.40 8.13 -24.10
N TYR A 5 22.09 8.04 -23.86
CA TYR A 5 21.35 8.41 -22.63
C TYR A 5 20.74 9.82 -22.51
N GLU A 6 19.86 10.21 -23.43
CA GLU A 6 18.70 11.05 -23.10
C GLU A 6 17.42 10.30 -23.48
N ASN A 7 17.04 9.29 -22.69
CA ASN A 7 15.66 8.80 -22.71
C ASN A 7 14.94 9.48 -21.56
N ASP A 8 14.02 10.38 -21.90
CA ASP A 8 13.12 10.99 -20.91
C ASP A 8 12.47 9.93 -20.03
N PRO A 9 12.33 10.19 -18.71
CA PRO A 9 11.72 9.23 -17.80
C PRO A 9 10.31 8.89 -18.26
N ILE A 10 10.07 7.61 -18.50
CA ILE A 10 8.76 7.13 -18.97
C ILE A 10 7.81 7.00 -17.77
N LYS A 11 6.69 7.73 -17.80
CA LYS A 11 5.64 7.61 -16.79
C LYS A 11 4.96 6.23 -16.89
N ALA A 12 5.22 5.36 -15.91
CA ALA A 12 4.68 4.00 -15.88
C ALA A 12 3.30 3.89 -15.20
N GLY A 13 3.00 4.82 -14.29
CA GLY A 13 1.79 4.78 -13.48
C GLY A 13 1.76 5.87 -12.43
N LYS A 14 1.03 5.61 -11.35
CA LYS A 14 0.86 6.48 -10.18
C LYS A 14 0.88 5.63 -8.92
N ILE A 15 1.56 6.12 -7.90
CA ILE A 15 1.50 5.57 -6.55
C ILE A 15 1.31 6.71 -5.55
N LYS A 16 0.50 6.48 -4.52
CA LYS A 16 0.32 7.40 -3.38
C LYS A 16 0.66 6.67 -2.10
N LEU A 17 1.60 7.23 -1.36
CA LEU A 17 2.15 6.68 -0.13
C LEU A 17 1.91 7.65 1.03
N HIS A 18 1.62 7.12 2.21
CA HIS A 18 1.53 7.89 3.46
C HIS A 18 2.43 7.25 4.51
N LEU A 19 3.39 8.00 5.05
CA LEU A 19 4.24 7.52 6.14
C LEU A 19 3.70 8.04 7.48
N TYR A 20 3.30 7.11 8.34
CA TYR A 20 2.88 7.38 9.71
C TYR A 20 4.07 7.11 10.62
N ASN A 21 4.73 8.19 11.03
CA ASN A 21 5.95 8.13 11.80
C ASN A 21 5.63 8.03 13.30
N TYR A 22 6.00 6.90 13.90
CA TYR A 22 5.77 6.62 15.32
C TYR A 22 6.62 7.51 16.25
N PHE A 23 7.74 8.07 15.78
CA PHE A 23 8.60 8.94 16.60
C PHE A 23 7.93 10.24 17.04
N PHE A 24 6.74 10.57 16.51
CA PHE A 24 5.96 11.72 17.00
C PHE A 24 5.12 11.42 18.26
N ILE A 25 5.09 10.17 18.73
CA ILE A 25 4.36 9.80 19.95
C ILE A 25 4.88 10.55 21.18
N ASP A 26 6.20 10.77 21.25
CA ASP A 26 6.86 11.55 22.33
C ASP A 26 6.43 13.02 22.35
N TYR A 27 5.85 13.51 21.24
CA TYR A 27 5.30 14.86 21.12
C TYR A 27 3.78 14.90 21.33
N GLY A 28 3.18 13.80 21.80
CA GLY A 28 1.74 13.67 22.05
C GLY A 28 0.90 13.35 20.81
N PHE A 29 1.54 12.98 19.69
CA PHE A 29 0.84 12.61 18.45
C PHE A 29 0.89 11.10 18.25
N GLY A 30 -0.17 10.44 18.71
CA GLY A 30 -0.40 9.01 18.52
C GLY A 30 -0.58 8.59 17.07
N LEU A 31 -0.26 7.33 16.76
CA LEU A 31 -0.53 6.77 15.43
C LEU A 31 -2.02 6.79 15.13
N TYR A 32 -2.87 6.40 16.09
CA TYR A 32 -4.33 6.38 15.91
C TYR A 32 -4.86 7.74 15.43
N GLN A 33 -4.46 8.82 16.11
CA GLN A 33 -4.82 10.19 15.76
C GLN A 33 -4.29 10.59 14.38
N ALA A 34 -3.08 10.16 14.01
CA ALA A 34 -2.53 10.42 12.69
C ALA A 34 -3.34 9.74 11.58
N PHE A 35 -3.76 8.49 11.79
CA PHE A 35 -4.59 7.73 10.87
C PHE A 35 -6.00 8.31 10.69
N ASP A 36 -6.57 8.89 11.75
CA ASP A 36 -7.90 9.50 11.77
C ASP A 36 -8.00 10.77 10.90
N ARG A 37 -6.86 11.39 10.53
CA ARG A 37 -6.87 12.62 9.71
C ARG A 37 -7.39 12.44 8.29
N LEU A 38 -7.34 11.21 7.75
CA LEU A 38 -7.80 10.89 6.40
C LEU A 38 -8.72 9.68 6.46
N ASN A 39 -9.96 9.86 5.98
CA ASN A 39 -10.97 8.80 5.93
C ASN A 39 -10.46 7.51 5.27
N GLU A 40 -9.58 7.66 4.27
CA GLU A 40 -9.07 6.55 3.49
C GLU A 40 -8.03 5.72 4.25
N THR A 41 -7.31 6.31 5.20
CA THR A 41 -6.30 5.60 6.00
C THR A 41 -6.84 5.17 7.35
N MET A 42 -7.87 5.85 7.87
CA MET A 42 -8.57 5.49 9.11
C MET A 42 -9.00 4.01 9.14
N ARG A 43 -9.45 3.46 8.01
CA ARG A 43 -9.83 2.03 7.89
C ARG A 43 -8.66 1.07 8.09
N ILE A 44 -7.47 1.47 7.64
CA ILE A 44 -6.25 0.69 7.82
C ILE A 44 -5.81 0.81 9.28
N GLY A 45 -5.82 2.02 9.84
CA GLY A 45 -5.52 2.26 11.25
C GLY A 45 -6.39 1.41 12.18
N SER A 46 -7.71 1.34 11.95
CA SER A 46 -8.61 0.59 12.84
C SER A 46 -8.44 -0.93 12.80
N VAL A 47 -7.92 -1.49 11.69
CA VAL A 47 -7.59 -2.92 11.64
C VAL A 47 -6.22 -3.21 12.24
N LEU A 48 -5.26 -2.30 12.08
CA LEU A 48 -3.88 -2.47 12.54
C LEU A 48 -3.66 -2.17 14.01
N LEU A 49 -4.25 -1.09 14.51
CA LEU A 49 -3.88 -0.50 15.80
C LEU A 49 -4.88 -0.90 16.89
N ASP A 50 -4.34 -1.16 18.06
CA ASP A 50 -5.10 -1.21 19.30
C ASP A 50 -5.47 0.21 19.72
N TYR A 51 -6.73 0.42 20.12
CA TYR A 51 -7.24 1.76 20.44
C TYR A 51 -6.71 2.27 21.78
N ASP A 52 -6.49 1.36 22.73
CA ASP A 52 -6.09 1.72 24.09
C ASP A 52 -4.59 1.96 24.17
N THR A 53 -3.79 1.16 23.46
CA THR A 53 -2.32 1.30 23.45
C THR A 53 -1.79 2.18 22.32
N GLU A 54 -2.59 2.43 21.28
CA GLU A 54 -2.19 3.08 20.02
C GLU A 54 -1.02 2.39 19.28
N GLU A 55 -0.69 1.16 19.66
CA GLU A 55 0.31 0.32 19.02
C GLU A 55 -0.30 -0.66 18.02
N LEU A 56 0.55 -1.32 17.22
CA LEU A 56 0.12 -2.44 16.40
C LEU A 56 -0.44 -3.56 17.30
N LYS A 57 -1.59 -4.13 16.94
CA LYS A 57 -2.21 -5.22 17.71
C LYS A 57 -1.26 -6.42 17.82
N GLU A 58 -1.26 -7.03 19.00
CA GLU A 58 -0.37 -8.17 19.31
C GLU A 58 -0.62 -9.38 18.39
N ASP A 59 -1.87 -9.67 18.02
CA ASP A 59 -2.17 -10.77 17.09
C ASP A 59 -1.57 -10.55 15.70
N ILE A 60 -1.41 -9.29 15.28
CA ILE A 60 -0.72 -8.95 14.04
C ILE A 60 0.80 -9.09 14.23
N LYS A 61 1.37 -8.60 15.34
CA LYS A 61 2.80 -8.74 15.66
C LYS A 61 3.21 -10.21 15.73
N GLU A 62 2.40 -11.08 16.34
CA GLU A 62 2.63 -12.53 16.38
C GLU A 62 2.67 -13.17 14.98
N GLU A 63 1.86 -12.67 14.04
CA GLU A 63 1.77 -13.22 12.68
C GLU A 63 2.92 -12.75 11.78
N ILE A 64 3.35 -11.48 11.89
CA ILE A 64 4.33 -10.88 10.98
C ILE A 64 5.70 -10.60 11.60
N GLY A 65 5.84 -10.87 12.90
CA GLY A 65 7.02 -10.57 13.70
C GLY A 65 7.11 -9.11 14.15
N ASP A 66 7.93 -8.90 15.18
CA ASP A 66 8.32 -7.57 15.63
C ASP A 66 9.18 -6.86 14.60
N SER A 67 9.12 -5.53 14.58
CA SER A 67 9.95 -4.70 13.72
C SER A 67 10.86 -3.78 14.53
N PHE A 68 11.89 -3.26 13.86
CA PHE A 68 12.87 -2.35 14.46
C PHE A 68 12.27 -0.98 14.83
N ASN A 69 11.13 -0.61 14.24
CA ASN A 69 10.33 0.54 14.69
C ASN A 69 8.84 0.34 14.38
N ASN A 70 7.97 1.12 15.02
CA ASN A 70 6.52 1.04 14.85
C ASN A 70 5.95 1.98 13.77
N SER A 71 6.79 2.65 12.98
CA SER A 71 6.32 3.51 11.89
C SER A 71 5.72 2.66 10.75
N ILE A 72 4.62 3.13 10.18
CA ILE A 72 3.84 2.40 9.17
C ILE A 72 3.82 3.19 7.87
N LEU A 73 4.29 2.60 6.78
CA LEU A 73 4.08 3.11 5.43
C LEU A 73 2.79 2.53 4.85
N VAL A 74 1.85 3.37 4.46
CA VAL A 74 0.61 2.97 3.82
C VAL A 74 0.71 3.17 2.31
N ILE A 75 0.50 2.10 1.54
CA ILE A 75 0.28 2.18 0.09
C ILE A 75 -1.21 2.43 -0.12
N HIS A 76 -1.57 3.68 -0.37
CA HIS A 76 -2.95 4.11 -0.47
C HIS A 76 -3.52 3.97 -1.89
N GLU A 77 -2.70 4.23 -2.91
CA GLU A 77 -3.10 4.08 -4.31
C GLU A 77 -1.94 3.51 -5.11
N PHE A 78 -2.20 2.50 -5.94
CA PHE A 78 -1.21 1.91 -6.83
C PHE A 78 -1.84 1.55 -8.17
N MET A 79 -1.42 2.23 -9.24
CA MET A 79 -2.01 2.11 -10.56
C MET A 79 -0.95 2.15 -11.65
N LEU A 80 -1.01 1.21 -12.60
CA LEU A 80 -0.15 1.18 -13.77
C LEU A 80 -0.94 1.49 -15.03
N TYR A 81 -0.34 2.22 -15.97
CA TYR A 81 -0.93 2.38 -17.30
C TYR A 81 -1.02 1.03 -18.03
N PRO A 82 -2.00 0.84 -18.94
CA PRO A 82 -2.26 -0.45 -19.58
C PRO A 82 -1.03 -1.12 -20.18
N LYS A 83 -0.14 -0.36 -20.83
CA LYS A 83 1.07 -0.87 -21.50
C LYS A 83 2.11 -1.49 -20.53
N PHE A 84 2.00 -1.25 -19.23
CA PHE A 84 2.91 -1.76 -18.19
C PHE A 84 2.27 -2.84 -17.30
N ARG A 85 1.00 -3.20 -17.51
CA ARG A 85 0.34 -4.25 -16.72
C ARG A 85 0.81 -5.63 -17.16
N SER A 86 0.75 -6.59 -16.24
CA SER A 86 1.06 -8.02 -16.50
C SER A 86 2.49 -8.28 -17.01
N LYS A 87 3.43 -7.39 -16.71
CA LYS A 87 4.85 -7.47 -17.12
C LYS A 87 5.84 -7.58 -15.95
N GLY A 88 5.35 -7.82 -14.74
CA GLY A 88 6.19 -7.90 -13.54
C GLY A 88 6.48 -6.56 -12.85
N TYR A 89 6.37 -5.42 -13.56
CA TYR A 89 6.64 -4.08 -12.99
C TYR A 89 5.89 -3.78 -11.69
N GLY A 90 4.67 -4.32 -11.53
CA GLY A 90 3.92 -4.14 -10.30
C GLY A 90 4.66 -4.65 -9.06
N LYS A 91 5.25 -5.85 -9.18
CA LYS A 91 6.02 -6.49 -8.11
C LYS A 91 7.34 -5.75 -7.89
N GLU A 92 8.06 -5.44 -8.96
CA GLU A 92 9.34 -4.72 -8.92
C GLU A 92 9.20 -3.34 -8.26
N ILE A 93 8.11 -2.62 -8.51
CA ILE A 93 7.84 -1.34 -7.85
C ILE A 93 7.64 -1.53 -6.33
N LEU A 94 6.89 -2.55 -5.91
CA LEU A 94 6.67 -2.83 -4.49
C LEU A 94 7.96 -3.23 -3.77
N GLU A 95 8.79 -4.06 -4.41
CA GLU A 95 10.12 -4.43 -3.90
C GLU A 95 11.02 -3.20 -3.75
N ASN A 96 11.03 -2.31 -4.74
CA ASN A 96 11.81 -1.07 -4.65
C ASN A 96 11.30 -0.10 -3.58
N ILE A 97 9.99 -0.05 -3.33
CA ILE A 97 9.42 0.73 -2.23
C ILE A 97 9.90 0.18 -0.88
N GLU A 98 9.85 -1.13 -0.71
CA GLU A 98 10.38 -1.80 0.49
C GLU A 98 11.86 -1.47 0.71
N ILE A 99 12.68 -1.58 -0.34
CA ILE A 99 14.10 -1.21 -0.28
C ILE A 99 14.28 0.27 0.09
N PHE A 100 13.55 1.18 -0.57
CA PHE A 100 13.70 2.63 -0.36
C PHE A 100 13.25 3.09 1.04
N PHE A 101 12.27 2.40 1.62
CA PHE A 101 11.75 2.68 2.95
C PHE A 101 12.32 1.74 4.03
N SER A 102 13.22 0.84 3.68
CA SER A 102 14.00 0.08 4.66
C SER A 102 14.73 1.04 5.60
N GLY A 103 14.66 0.78 6.90
CA GLY A 103 15.19 1.69 7.93
C GLY A 103 14.31 2.92 8.25
N LYS A 104 13.26 3.22 7.46
CA LYS A 104 12.35 4.36 7.69
C LYS A 104 11.00 3.97 8.27
N CYS A 105 10.53 2.77 7.97
CA CYS A 105 9.32 2.19 8.56
C CYS A 105 9.57 0.73 8.92
N GLY A 106 8.94 0.26 9.98
CA GLY A 106 8.95 -1.16 10.32
C GLY A 106 7.88 -1.96 9.61
N TYR A 107 6.82 -1.30 9.12
CA TYR A 107 5.71 -1.98 8.47
C TYR A 107 5.27 -1.27 7.20
N ILE A 108 4.87 -2.04 6.18
CA ILE A 108 4.13 -1.54 5.02
C ILE A 108 2.73 -2.16 5.04
N ALA A 109 1.69 -1.34 4.95
CA ALA A 109 0.32 -1.78 4.96
C ALA A 109 -0.48 -1.22 3.78
N LEU A 110 -1.54 -1.93 3.39
CA LEU A 110 -2.46 -1.48 2.34
C LEU A 110 -3.86 -2.07 2.49
N GLN A 111 -4.83 -1.41 1.88
CA GLN A 111 -6.14 -1.97 1.62
C GLN A 111 -6.20 -2.41 0.15
N SER A 112 -6.48 -3.69 -0.09
CA SER A 112 -6.65 -4.23 -1.43
C SER A 112 -8.05 -3.92 -1.94
N PHE A 113 -8.14 -3.11 -2.99
CA PHE A 113 -9.41 -2.80 -3.67
C PHE A 113 -9.17 -2.55 -5.18
N PRO A 114 -9.84 -3.28 -6.09
CA PRO A 114 -9.65 -3.09 -7.52
C PRO A 114 -10.30 -1.79 -8.00
N LYS A 115 -9.46 -0.82 -8.40
CA LYS A 115 -9.81 0.55 -8.77
C LYS A 115 -10.87 0.69 -9.86
N GLN A 116 -11.05 -0.30 -10.74
CA GLN A 116 -12.14 -0.26 -11.73
C GLN A 116 -13.55 -0.28 -11.11
N HIS A 117 -13.67 -0.72 -9.86
CA HIS A 117 -14.91 -0.74 -9.09
C HIS A 117 -15.10 0.48 -8.18
N ASP A 118 -14.19 1.45 -8.22
CA ASP A 118 -14.42 2.74 -7.57
C ASP A 118 -15.62 3.45 -8.22
N GLY A 119 -16.37 4.16 -7.38
CA GLY A 119 -17.58 4.89 -7.79
C GLY A 119 -17.28 5.94 -8.87
N PRO A 120 -18.28 6.30 -9.70
CA PRO A 120 -18.10 7.26 -10.80
C PRO A 120 -17.63 8.65 -10.33
N SER A 121 -17.90 9.03 -9.08
CA SER A 121 -17.47 10.29 -8.46
C SER A 121 -15.95 10.40 -8.21
N ILE A 122 -15.21 9.29 -8.25
CA ILE A 122 -13.75 9.25 -7.99
C ILE A 122 -12.96 9.39 -9.32
N LYS A 123 -13.63 9.34 -10.47
CA LYS A 123 -12.99 9.25 -11.79
C LYS A 123 -12.72 10.63 -12.38
N GLY A 124 -11.66 11.29 -11.92
CA GLY A 124 -11.09 12.46 -12.60
C GLY A 124 -10.58 12.13 -14.01
N GLU A 125 -10.18 13.13 -14.80
CA GLU A 125 -9.67 12.91 -16.16
C GLU A 125 -8.47 11.96 -16.20
N GLU A 126 -7.59 12.01 -15.20
CA GLU A 126 -6.42 11.11 -15.07
C GLU A 126 -6.81 9.63 -15.02
N PHE A 127 -8.02 9.28 -14.55
CA PHE A 127 -8.49 7.90 -14.48
C PHE A 127 -8.79 7.30 -15.85
N LYS A 128 -9.07 8.14 -16.86
CA LYS A 128 -9.34 7.68 -18.23
C LYS A 128 -8.10 7.04 -18.86
N ASP A 129 -6.92 7.59 -18.59
CA ASP A 129 -5.65 7.10 -19.14
C ASP A 129 -5.30 5.69 -18.63
N PHE A 130 -5.81 5.32 -17.46
CA PHE A 130 -5.65 3.97 -16.90
C PHE A 130 -6.59 2.95 -17.56
N GLN A 131 -7.56 3.34 -18.38
CA GLN A 131 -8.43 2.43 -19.12
C GLN A 131 -9.08 1.32 -18.25
N PHE A 132 -9.56 1.70 -17.07
CA PHE A 132 -10.22 0.77 -16.13
C PHE A 132 -11.49 0.14 -16.71
N GLU A 133 -12.10 0.80 -17.70
CA GLU A 133 -13.23 0.29 -18.46
C GLU A 133 -12.92 -1.03 -19.17
N LYS A 134 -11.65 -1.29 -19.52
CA LYS A 134 -11.19 -2.53 -20.18
C LYS A 134 -10.85 -3.67 -19.22
N LEU A 135 -10.79 -3.40 -17.92
CA LEU A 135 -10.53 -4.43 -16.91
C LEU A 135 -11.79 -5.25 -16.61
N ASN A 136 -11.58 -6.40 -15.97
CA ASN A 136 -12.63 -7.33 -15.56
C ASN A 136 -13.70 -6.61 -14.73
N LYS A 137 -14.98 -6.82 -15.08
CA LYS A 137 -16.16 -6.24 -14.43
C LYS A 137 -16.71 -7.09 -13.29
N ASN A 138 -16.21 -8.30 -13.12
CA ASN A 138 -16.53 -9.13 -11.97
C ASN A 138 -15.68 -8.69 -10.77
N PHE A 139 -16.32 -8.08 -9.77
CA PHE A 139 -15.65 -7.64 -8.55
C PHE A 139 -14.94 -8.78 -7.82
N LYS A 140 -15.63 -9.92 -7.63
CA LYS A 140 -15.10 -11.06 -6.89
C LYS A 140 -13.83 -11.62 -7.54
N GLU A 141 -13.84 -11.74 -8.86
CA GLU A 141 -12.67 -12.22 -9.60
C GLU A 141 -11.52 -11.20 -9.57
N SER A 142 -11.84 -9.92 -9.73
CA SER A 142 -10.86 -8.83 -9.68
C SER A 142 -10.19 -8.73 -8.31
N GLN A 143 -10.98 -8.80 -7.24
CA GLN A 143 -10.50 -8.81 -5.86
C GLN A 143 -9.62 -10.02 -5.61
N LYS A 144 -10.05 -11.24 -6.02
CA LYS A 144 -9.26 -12.46 -5.85
C LYS A 144 -7.89 -12.35 -6.54
N ARG A 145 -7.83 -11.80 -7.76
CA ARG A 145 -6.56 -11.61 -8.49
C ARG A 145 -5.65 -10.59 -7.81
N LEU A 146 -6.23 -9.51 -7.29
CA LEU A 146 -5.48 -8.46 -6.59
C LEU A 146 -4.95 -8.93 -5.24
N ASP A 147 -5.76 -9.66 -4.48
CA ASP A 147 -5.37 -10.31 -3.23
C ASP A 147 -4.20 -11.27 -3.44
N LEU A 148 -4.31 -12.16 -4.44
CA LEU A 148 -3.22 -13.07 -4.81
C LEU A 148 -1.95 -12.32 -5.25
N PHE A 149 -2.09 -11.16 -5.92
CA PHE A 149 -0.94 -10.35 -6.30
C PHE A 149 -0.18 -9.84 -5.07
N TYR A 150 -0.87 -9.29 -4.06
CA TYR A 150 -0.21 -8.80 -2.85
C TYR A 150 0.38 -9.93 -2.00
N GLU A 151 -0.30 -11.07 -1.91
CA GLU A 151 0.23 -12.29 -1.26
C GLU A 151 1.52 -12.75 -1.93
N ASN A 152 1.57 -12.78 -3.27
CA ASN A 152 2.78 -13.10 -4.03
C ASN A 152 3.92 -12.06 -3.90
N CYS A 153 3.61 -10.86 -3.40
CA CYS A 153 4.60 -9.84 -3.05
C CYS A 153 5.09 -9.95 -1.59
N GLY A 154 4.60 -10.97 -0.86
CA GLY A 154 5.01 -11.27 0.52
C GLY A 154 4.24 -10.48 1.57
N PHE A 155 3.06 -9.93 1.23
CA PHE A 155 2.18 -9.33 2.23
C PHE A 155 1.32 -10.41 2.89
N ASN A 156 1.16 -10.30 4.20
CA ASN A 156 0.25 -11.14 4.99
C ASN A 156 -1.14 -10.50 5.05
N LYS A 157 -2.18 -11.32 4.99
CA LYS A 157 -3.56 -10.86 4.99
C LYS A 157 -4.07 -10.69 6.42
N ILE A 158 -4.55 -9.50 6.75
CA ILE A 158 -5.13 -9.22 8.06
C ILE A 158 -6.58 -9.68 8.10
N LYS A 159 -6.98 -10.32 9.20
CA LYS A 159 -8.36 -10.74 9.44
C LYS A 159 -9.28 -9.53 9.50
N SER A 160 -10.25 -9.46 8.58
CA SER A 160 -11.28 -8.43 8.55
C SER A 160 -12.57 -8.96 7.95
N LYS A 161 -13.72 -8.45 8.42
CA LYS A 161 -15.05 -8.89 7.99
C LYS A 161 -15.51 -8.25 6.69
N THR A 162 -14.93 -7.11 6.30
CA THR A 162 -15.53 -6.23 5.28
C THR A 162 -14.63 -5.98 4.07
N HIS A 163 -13.32 -5.84 4.26
CA HIS A 163 -12.37 -5.53 3.19
C HIS A 163 -11.10 -6.37 3.33
N SER A 164 -10.36 -6.53 2.24
CA SER A 164 -9.05 -7.19 2.28
C SER A 164 -7.97 -6.18 2.68
N PHE A 165 -7.33 -6.41 3.82
CA PHE A 165 -6.18 -5.62 4.28
C PHE A 165 -4.94 -6.49 4.34
N TYR A 166 -3.80 -5.85 4.12
CA TYR A 166 -2.51 -6.51 3.97
C TYR A 166 -1.42 -5.73 4.70
N ILE A 167 -0.49 -6.46 5.31
CA ILE A 167 0.67 -5.89 5.99
C ILE A 167 1.91 -6.75 5.77
N LYS A 168 3.06 -6.11 5.72
CA LYS A 168 4.38 -6.74 5.63
C LYS A 168 5.32 -6.07 6.61
N ASN A 169 6.08 -6.88 7.34
CA ASN A 169 7.19 -6.40 8.16
C ASN A 169 8.39 -6.06 7.25
N VAL A 170 9.00 -4.90 7.46
CA VAL A 170 10.16 -4.41 6.73
C VAL A 170 11.36 -4.47 7.65
N ASN A 171 12.32 -5.30 7.28
CA ASN A 171 13.59 -5.35 7.97
C ASN A 171 14.57 -4.34 7.34
N PRO A 172 15.40 -3.65 8.14
CA PRO A 172 16.46 -2.82 7.60
C PRO A 172 17.42 -3.71 6.81
N LEU A 173 17.81 -3.26 5.62
CA LEU A 173 18.86 -3.91 4.85
C LEU A 173 20.18 -3.65 5.59
N TYR A 174 20.87 -4.73 5.97
CA TYR A 174 22.16 -4.72 6.64
C TYR A 174 23.26 -4.05 5.79
#